data_AF-A0A377DUK5-F1
#
_entry.id   AF-A0A377DUK5-F1
#
_cell.length_a   1.000
_cell.length_b   1.000
_cell.length_c   1.000
_cell.angle_alpha   90.00
_cell.angle_beta   90.00
_cell.angle_gamma   90.00
#
_symmetry.space_group_name_H-M   'P 1'
#
loop_
_entity.id
_entity.type
_entity.pdbx_description
1 polymer ?
#
loop_
_entity_poly.entity_id
_entity_poly.type
_entity_poly.pdbx_seq_one_letter_code
_entity_poly.pdbx_strand_id
1 'polypeptide(L)'
;MAIWNRLWSGPNGRWSLTHQYLVRERANYYRCLQTLLLLAQEEDRQPLQYLNAFVRMYGADAVEAASAAMSGEAAFYGLQPVDSDLHAFAAHQSLLKAYEKLQRAKAAFWAK
;
A
#
# COMPACT_ATOMS: atom_id res chain seq x y z
N MET A 1 -15.92 4.37 -25.74
CA MET A 1 -16.44 3.52 -24.63
C MET A 1 -16.16 2.02 -24.83
N ALA A 2 -15.12 1.62 -25.59
CA ALA A 2 -14.83 0.20 -25.88
C ALA A 2 -13.42 -0.26 -25.47
N ILE A 3 -12.56 0.66 -25.02
CA ILE A 3 -11.17 0.34 -24.62
C ILE A 3 -11.11 -0.12 -23.15
N TRP A 4 -12.08 0.27 -22.33
CA TRP A 4 -12.12 -0.07 -20.91
C TRP A 4 -12.50 -1.53 -20.63
N ASN A 5 -13.35 -2.16 -21.45
CA ASN A 5 -13.78 -3.55 -21.23
C ASN A 5 -12.68 -4.59 -21.46
N ARG A 6 -11.64 -4.29 -22.24
CA ARG A 6 -10.56 -5.25 -22.52
C ARG A 6 -9.52 -5.34 -21.38
N LEU A 7 -9.44 -4.32 -20.52
CA LEU A 7 -8.61 -4.32 -19.31
C LEU A 7 -9.35 -4.88 -18.08
N TRP A 8 -10.68 -5.03 -18.14
CA TRP A 8 -11.55 -5.36 -17.00
C TRP A 8 -12.06 -6.82 -16.97
N SER A 9 -11.80 -7.63 -18.00
CA SER A 9 -12.28 -9.02 -18.07
C SER A 9 -11.18 -10.02 -17.76
N GLY A 10 -10.85 -10.20 -16.47
CA GLY A 10 -10.20 -11.42 -15.99
C GLY A 10 -11.25 -12.54 -15.78
N PRO A 11 -10.92 -13.84 -15.89
CA PRO A 11 -11.91 -14.92 -15.97
C PRO A 11 -12.81 -15.14 -14.74
N ASN A 12 -12.75 -14.32 -13.69
CA ASN A 12 -13.50 -14.51 -12.44
C ASN A 12 -13.66 -13.20 -11.60
N GLY A 13 -13.73 -12.03 -12.23
CA GLY A 13 -13.86 -10.75 -11.49
C GLY A 13 -12.67 -10.41 -10.57
N ARG A 14 -11.57 -11.17 -10.69
CA ARG A 14 -10.35 -11.00 -9.90
C ARG A 14 -9.54 -9.87 -10.52
N TRP A 15 -9.40 -8.75 -9.79
CA TRP A 15 -8.38 -7.75 -10.10
C TRP A 15 -7.06 -8.48 -10.30
N SER A 16 -6.48 -8.42 -11.50
CA SER A 16 -5.11 -8.84 -11.71
C SER A 16 -4.22 -7.85 -10.98
N LEU A 17 -4.08 -8.06 -9.67
CA LEU A 17 -3.03 -7.46 -8.87
C LEU A 17 -1.72 -8.01 -9.42
N THR A 18 -1.24 -7.44 -10.52
CA THR A 18 0.13 -7.59 -10.94
C THR A 18 0.96 -6.85 -9.90
N HIS A 19 1.18 -7.48 -8.75
CA HIS A 19 2.08 -7.02 -7.69
C HIS A 19 3.54 -6.90 -8.15
N GLN A 20 3.79 -7.10 -9.46
CA GLN A 20 5.09 -7.07 -10.13
C GLN A 20 5.84 -5.75 -9.90
N TYR A 21 5.12 -4.63 -9.73
CA TYR A 21 5.72 -3.31 -9.50
C TYR A 21 5.93 -2.99 -8.01
N LEU A 22 5.48 -3.86 -7.10
CA LEU A 22 5.68 -3.67 -5.67
C LEU A 22 7.01 -4.30 -5.24
N VAL A 23 7.65 -3.66 -4.26
CA VAL A 23 8.77 -4.27 -3.53
C VAL A 23 8.31 -5.62 -2.96
N ARG A 24 9.19 -6.62 -2.97
CA ARG A 24 8.89 -8.03 -2.63
C ARG A 24 8.05 -8.17 -1.36
N GLU A 25 8.38 -7.43 -0.31
CA GLU A 25 7.67 -7.44 0.98
C GLU A 25 6.24 -6.93 0.86
N ARG A 26 6.02 -5.80 0.19
CA ARG A 26 4.68 -5.27 -0.08
C ARG A 26 3.85 -6.23 -0.95
N ALA A 27 4.46 -6.80 -1.98
CA ALA A 27 3.79 -7.82 -2.80
C ALA A 27 3.38 -9.04 -1.95
N ASN A 28 4.24 -9.46 -1.02
CA ASN A 28 3.94 -10.57 -0.11
C ASN A 28 2.78 -10.26 0.84
N TYR A 29 2.80 -9.08 1.46
CA TYR A 29 1.72 -8.59 2.30
C TYR A 29 0.36 -8.61 1.57
N TYR A 30 0.28 -8.03 0.37
CA TYR A 30 -0.99 -7.96 -0.36
C TYR A 30 -1.47 -9.33 -0.85
N ARG A 31 -0.56 -10.27 -1.16
CA ARG A 31 -0.93 -11.67 -1.41
C ARG A 31 -1.51 -12.32 -0.16
N CYS A 32 -0.94 -12.07 1.01
CA CYS A 32 -1.45 -12.58 2.28
C CYS A 32 -2.85 -12.03 2.58
N LEU A 33 -3.01 -10.70 2.50
CA LEU A 33 -4.29 -10.02 2.70
C LEU A 33 -5.36 -10.52 1.74
N GLN A 34 -5.03 -10.67 0.44
CA GLN A 34 -5.95 -11.23 -0.54
C GLN A 34 -6.43 -12.64 -0.16
N THR A 35 -5.53 -13.50 0.28
CA THR A 35 -5.88 -14.87 0.69
C THR A 35 -6.76 -14.89 1.94
N LEU A 36 -6.47 -14.03 2.93
CA LEU A 36 -7.31 -13.92 4.12
C LEU A 36 -8.71 -13.38 3.80
N LEU A 37 -8.81 -12.38 2.92
CA LEU A 37 -10.10 -11.88 2.44
C LEU A 37 -10.89 -12.94 1.68
N LEU A 38 -10.24 -13.75 0.83
CA LEU A 38 -10.89 -14.87 0.15
C LEU A 38 -11.40 -15.91 1.15
N LEU A 39 -10.61 -16.22 2.18
CA LEU A 39 -11.00 -17.15 3.24
C LEU A 39 -12.17 -16.61 4.07
N ALA A 40 -12.25 -15.31 4.31
CA ALA A 40 -13.35 -14.69 5.04
C ALA A 40 -14.71 -14.82 4.32
N GLN A 41 -14.71 -15.03 3.00
CA GLN A 41 -15.93 -15.25 2.21
C GLN A 41 -16.37 -16.72 2.17
N GLU A 42 -15.56 -17.64 2.72
CA GLU A 42 -15.85 -19.08 2.71
C GLU A 42 -16.49 -19.47 4.04
N GLU A 43 -17.83 -19.55 4.07
CA GLU A 43 -18.61 -19.83 5.29
C GLU A 43 -18.33 -21.23 5.89
N ASP A 44 -17.96 -22.20 5.04
CA ASP A 44 -17.71 -23.59 5.45
C ASP A 44 -16.28 -23.83 5.98
N ARG A 45 -15.41 -22.81 5.95
CA ARG A 45 -13.99 -22.95 6.31
C ARG A 45 -13.67 -22.26 7.62
N GLN A 46 -13.01 -22.95 8.53
CA GLN A 46 -12.54 -22.37 9.79
C GLN A 46 -11.18 -21.67 9.60
N PRO A 47 -11.06 -20.35 9.81
CA PRO A 47 -9.83 -19.61 9.54
C PRO A 47 -8.61 -20.09 10.33
N LEU A 48 -8.83 -20.53 11.58
CA LEU A 48 -7.79 -21.03 12.49
C LEU A 48 -7.07 -22.26 11.93
N GLN A 49 -7.72 -23.07 11.09
CA GLN A 49 -7.12 -24.26 10.49
C GLN A 49 -6.02 -23.92 9.47
N TYR A 50 -6.06 -22.73 8.88
CA TYR A 50 -5.15 -22.31 7.81
C TYR A 50 -4.03 -21.39 8.30
N LEU A 51 -4.11 -20.89 9.55
CA LEU A 51 -3.14 -19.95 10.12
C LEU A 51 -1.71 -20.46 10.03
N ASN A 52 -1.47 -21.72 10.39
CA ASN A 52 -0.12 -22.31 10.40
C ASN A 52 0.47 -22.38 8.96
N ALA A 53 -0.36 -22.72 7.98
CA ALA A 53 0.05 -22.72 6.57
C ALA A 53 0.36 -21.30 6.07
N PHE A 54 -0.44 -20.31 6.46
CA PHE A 54 -0.20 -18.91 6.09
C PHE A 54 1.08 -18.34 6.71
N VAL A 55 1.36 -18.65 7.98
CA VAL A 55 2.61 -18.24 8.63
C VAL A 55 3.82 -18.84 7.90
N ARG A 56 3.75 -20.11 7.48
CA ARG A 56 4.84 -20.74 6.72
C ARG A 56 5.02 -20.16 5.32
N MET A 57 3.93 -19.70 4.68
CA MET A 57 3.94 -19.23 3.30
C MET A 57 4.25 -17.73 3.17
N TYR A 58 3.76 -16.93 4.10
CA TYR A 58 3.85 -15.46 4.06
C TYR A 58 4.75 -14.88 5.15
N GLY A 59 5.08 -15.64 6.20
CA GLY A 59 5.76 -15.16 7.40
C GLY A 59 4.77 -14.65 8.46
N ALA A 60 5.19 -14.69 9.73
CA ALA A 60 4.35 -14.27 10.86
C ALA A 60 3.96 -12.79 10.75
N ASP A 61 4.93 -11.91 10.49
CA ASP A 61 4.73 -10.46 10.39
C ASP A 61 3.70 -10.07 9.33
N ALA A 62 3.71 -10.74 8.17
CA ALA A 62 2.77 -10.45 7.10
C ALA A 62 1.34 -10.90 7.46
N VAL A 63 1.20 -12.05 8.13
CA VAL A 63 -0.09 -12.57 8.60
C VAL A 63 -0.66 -11.68 9.70
N GLU A 64 0.16 -11.27 10.65
CA GLU A 64 -0.23 -10.36 11.72
C GLU A 64 -0.69 -9.01 11.16
N ALA A 65 0.13 -8.37 10.32
CA ALA A 65 -0.21 -7.09 9.70
C ALA A 65 -1.49 -7.16 8.87
N ALA A 66 -1.68 -8.23 8.09
CA ALA A 66 -2.89 -8.40 7.29
C ALA A 66 -4.13 -8.66 8.17
N SER A 67 -3.97 -9.36 9.29
CA SER A 67 -5.05 -9.60 10.26
C SER A 67 -5.46 -8.29 10.96
N ALA A 68 -4.49 -7.47 11.37
CA ALA A 68 -4.73 -6.14 11.94
C ALA A 68 -5.39 -5.18 10.93
N ALA A 69 -5.09 -5.32 9.63
CA ALA A 69 -5.77 -4.57 8.58
C ALA A 69 -7.22 -5.04 8.41
N MET A 70 -7.50 -6.33 8.55
CA MET A 70 -8.86 -6.88 8.47
C MET A 70 -9.73 -6.52 9.68
N SER A 71 -9.17 -6.44 10.89
CA SER A 71 -9.89 -5.99 12.09
C SER A 71 -10.16 -4.47 12.08
N GLY A 72 -9.46 -3.72 11.23
CA GLY A 72 -9.54 -2.28 11.14
C GLY A 72 -8.59 -1.53 12.09
N GLU A 73 -7.81 -2.25 12.90
CA GLU A 73 -6.82 -1.64 13.81
C GLU A 73 -5.70 -0.93 13.05
N ALA A 74 -5.25 -1.51 11.91
CA ALA A 74 -4.14 -1.00 11.13
C ALA A 74 -4.39 -1.14 9.61
N ALA A 75 -5.48 -0.55 9.11
CA ALA A 75 -5.87 -0.64 7.69
C ALA A 75 -4.83 -0.04 6.72
N PHE A 76 -4.01 0.93 7.17
CA PHE A 76 -3.08 1.69 6.33
C PHE A 76 -1.65 1.14 6.35
N TYR A 77 -1.46 -0.06 5.80
CA TYR A 77 -0.15 -0.73 5.81
C TYR A 77 0.95 0.04 5.06
N GLY A 78 2.04 0.32 5.78
CA GLY A 78 3.22 1.01 5.25
C GLY A 78 2.95 2.47 4.85
N LEU A 79 1.87 3.08 5.35
CA LEU A 79 1.64 4.51 5.25
C LEU A 79 1.93 5.14 6.61
N GLN A 80 3.02 5.89 6.66
CA GLN A 80 3.35 6.72 7.81
C GLN A 80 2.37 7.90 7.92
N PRO A 81 2.05 8.36 9.14
CA PRO A 81 1.30 9.61 9.30
C PRO A 81 2.10 10.77 8.73
N VAL A 82 1.39 11.73 8.14
CA VAL A 82 1.99 12.88 7.45
C VAL A 82 1.33 14.16 7.95
N ASP A 83 2.15 15.12 8.33
CA ASP A 83 1.76 16.48 8.73
C ASP A 83 1.54 17.39 7.50
N SER A 84 0.95 18.56 7.72
CA SER A 84 0.68 19.54 6.64
C SER A 84 1.94 20.00 5.90
N ASP A 85 3.08 20.00 6.59
CA ASP A 85 4.36 20.46 6.05
C ASP A 85 5.19 19.31 5.47
N LEU A 86 4.62 18.09 5.42
CA LEU A 86 5.17 16.94 4.71
C LEU A 86 6.57 16.53 5.23
N HIS A 87 6.82 16.65 6.53
CA HIS A 87 8.13 16.33 7.13
C HIS A 87 8.50 14.86 6.98
N ALA A 88 7.50 13.97 6.92
CA ALA A 88 7.70 12.55 6.73
C ALA A 88 8.36 12.18 5.38
N PHE A 89 8.38 13.09 4.40
CA PHE A 89 8.92 12.84 3.07
C PHE A 89 10.24 13.59 2.82
N ALA A 90 11.37 12.91 3.03
CA ALA A 90 12.70 13.49 2.81
C ALA A 90 12.90 14.08 1.40
N ALA A 91 12.32 13.44 0.37
CA ALA A 91 12.35 13.93 -1.01
C ALA A 91 11.56 15.25 -1.18
N HIS A 92 10.46 15.41 -0.44
CA HIS A 92 9.69 16.66 -0.48
C HIS A 92 10.45 17.78 0.24
N GLN A 93 11.07 17.47 1.39
CA GLN A 93 11.88 18.44 2.14
C GLN A 93 13.10 18.92 1.35
N SER A 94 13.76 18.05 0.59
CA SER A 94 14.87 18.46 -0.28
C SER A 94 14.40 19.39 -1.41
N LEU A 95 13.21 19.13 -1.96
CA LEU A 95 12.57 19.99 -2.96
C LEU A 95 12.24 21.37 -2.37
N LEU A 96 11.66 21.44 -1.17
CA LEU A 96 11.36 22.71 -0.50
C LEU A 96 12.63 23.53 -0.23
N LYS A 97 13.71 22.89 0.22
CA LYS A 97 15.01 23.55 0.39
C LYS A 97 15.56 24.13 -0.91
N ALA A 98 15.39 23.42 -2.02
CA ALA A 98 15.78 23.93 -3.34
C ALA A 98 14.88 25.12 -3.75
N TYR A 99 13.59 25.02 -3.49
CA TYR A 99 12.60 26.06 -3.79
C TYR A 99 12.85 27.34 -2.98
N GLU A 100 13.19 27.25 -1.70
CA GLU A 100 13.53 28.41 -0.87
C GLU A 100 14.67 29.25 -1.44
N LYS A 101 15.70 28.63 -2.01
CA LYS A 101 16.81 29.34 -2.65
C LYS A 101 16.32 30.22 -3.79
N LEU A 102 15.41 29.68 -4.61
CA LEU A 102 14.79 30.43 -5.70
C LEU A 102 13.90 31.56 -5.17
N GLN A 103 13.14 31.32 -4.10
CA GLN A 103 12.28 32.36 -3.51
C GLN A 103 13.09 33.52 -2.93
N ARG A 104 14.22 33.23 -2.27
CA ARG A 104 15.16 34.27 -1.80
C ARG A 104 15.72 35.09 -2.95
N ALA A 105 16.11 34.44 -4.05
CA ALA A 105 16.60 35.12 -5.26
C ALA A 105 15.53 36.03 -5.89
N LYS A 106 14.27 35.57 -5.98
CA LYS A 106 13.15 36.39 -6.46
C LYS A 106 12.91 37.59 -5.55
N ALA A 107 12.85 37.40 -4.23
CA ALA A 107 12.64 38.49 -3.29
C ALA A 107 13.74 39.56 -3.41
N ALA A 108 15.01 39.17 -3.51
CA ALA A 108 16.11 40.10 -3.72
C ALA A 108 16.05 40.84 -5.06
N PHE A 109 15.56 40.17 -6.12
CA PHE A 109 15.40 40.79 -7.44
C PHE A 109 14.29 41.84 -7.46
N TRP A 110 13.13 41.56 -6.86
CA TRP A 110 11.97 42.45 -6.86
C TRP A 110 12.01 43.53 -5.76
N ALA A 111 12.87 43.38 -4.75
CA ALA A 111 13.11 44.41 -3.73
C ALA A 111 14.07 45.53 -4.21
N LYS A 112 14.61 45.40 -5.42
CA LYS A 112 15.51 46.35 -6.08
C LYS A 112 14.73 47.18 -7.08
#